data_AF-A0A8H6MGU5-F1
#
_entry.id   AF-A0A8H6MGU5-F1
#
_cell.length_a   1.000
_cell.length_b   1.000
_cell.length_c   1.000
_cell.angle_alpha   90.00
_cell.angle_beta   90.00
_cell.angle_gamma   90.00
#
_symmetry.space_group_name_H-M   'P 1'
#
loop_
_entity.id
_entity.type
_entity.pdbx_description
1 polymer ?
#
loop_
_entity_poly.entity_id
_entity_poly.type
_entity_poly.pdbx_seq_one_letter_code
_entity_poly.pdbx_strand_id
1 'polypeptide(L)'
;MKFCTTALVFSSLSIGALAGRTCQTSGGSPTANDANWVEAYWHTANLNAGNVYQNSPTGCSTLNTFGTASINFCGPQGSSQPVSVVSAHLVEILQNCESDGRIGGRNEWDSYHADVFHS
;
A
#
# COMPACT_ATOMS: atom_id res chain seq x y z
N MET A 1 -37.82 7.14 -29.73
CA MET A 1 -36.51 7.82 -29.67
C MET A 1 -35.86 7.41 -28.36
N LYS A 2 -34.80 6.61 -28.42
CA LYS A 2 -34.20 5.91 -27.28
C LYS A 2 -32.94 6.69 -26.90
N PHE A 3 -32.98 7.41 -25.78
CA PHE A 3 -31.83 8.17 -25.28
C PHE A 3 -30.77 7.18 -24.78
N CYS A 4 -29.63 7.15 -25.46
CA CYS A 4 -28.45 6.41 -25.04
C CYS A 4 -27.62 7.36 -24.16
N THR A 5 -27.76 7.23 -22.84
CA THR A 5 -26.94 7.99 -21.89
C THR A 5 -25.55 7.36 -21.85
N THR A 6 -24.63 7.95 -22.60
CA THR A 6 -23.19 7.65 -22.51
C THR A 6 -22.69 8.14 -21.15
N ALA A 7 -22.44 7.22 -20.23
CA ALA A 7 -21.79 7.56 -18.97
C ALA A 7 -20.33 7.93 -19.22
N LEU A 8 -19.96 9.12 -18.74
CA LEU A 8 -18.63 9.72 -18.80
C LEU A 8 -17.56 8.81 -18.20
N VAL A 9 -16.46 8.69 -18.94
CA VAL A 9 -15.23 8.03 -18.54
C VAL A 9 -14.62 8.82 -17.39
N PHE A 10 -14.58 8.26 -16.18
CA PHE A 10 -13.72 8.77 -15.10
C PHE A 10 -12.27 8.38 -15.41
N SER A 11 -11.63 9.22 -16.23
CA SER A 11 -10.18 9.21 -16.42
C SER A 11 -9.53 10.00 -15.29
N SER A 12 -8.89 9.29 -14.35
CA SER A 12 -7.75 9.82 -13.59
C SER A 12 -6.95 8.68 -12.96
N LEU A 13 -6.43 7.80 -13.81
CA LEU A 13 -5.29 6.97 -13.44
C LEU A 13 -4.02 7.81 -13.67
N SER A 14 -3.67 8.62 -12.68
CA SER A 14 -2.34 9.23 -12.60
C SER A 14 -1.35 8.15 -12.15
N ILE A 15 -1.05 7.18 -13.01
CA ILE A 15 -0.01 6.19 -12.75
C ILE A 15 1.34 6.88 -12.97
N GLY A 16 1.84 7.53 -11.91
CA GLY A 16 3.26 7.84 -11.80
C GLY A 16 4.02 6.55 -11.45
N ALA A 17 4.29 5.70 -12.44
CA ALA A 17 5.17 4.54 -12.25
C ALA A 17 6.62 5.03 -12.23
N LEU A 18 7.12 5.42 -11.06
CA LEU A 18 8.57 5.47 -10.81
C LEU A 18 9.01 4.00 -10.64
N ALA A 19 10.06 3.56 -11.33
CA ALA A 19 10.47 2.15 -11.39
C ALA A 19 10.33 1.42 -10.02
N GLY A 20 9.51 0.37 -9.98
CA GLY A 20 9.21 -0.41 -8.76
C GLY A 20 8.02 0.08 -7.94
N ARG A 21 7.46 1.27 -8.19
CA ARG A 21 6.36 1.83 -7.37
C ARG A 21 5.18 2.28 -8.23
N THR A 22 3.98 1.89 -7.81
CA THR A 22 2.72 2.27 -8.43
C THR A 22 1.84 2.99 -7.43
N CYS A 23 1.47 4.24 -7.71
CA CYS A 23 0.55 4.99 -6.87
C CYS A 23 -0.91 4.74 -7.26
N GLN A 24 -1.78 4.58 -6.27
CA GLN A 24 -3.22 4.44 -6.44
C GLN A 24 -3.93 5.37 -5.45
N THR A 25 -4.49 6.47 -5.97
CA THR A 25 -5.15 7.54 -5.19
C THR A 25 -6.58 7.81 -5.63
N SER A 26 -7.18 6.91 -6.42
CA SER A 26 -8.57 7.04 -6.88
C SER A 26 -9.57 6.83 -5.72
N GLY A 27 -10.87 7.01 -5.98
CA GLY A 27 -11.94 7.13 -4.97
C GLY A 27 -12.18 5.95 -4.03
N GLY A 28 -11.30 4.94 -4.02
CA GLY A 28 -11.25 3.85 -3.05
C GLY A 28 -9.93 3.78 -2.27
N SER A 29 -9.05 4.78 -2.31
CA SER A 29 -7.80 4.79 -1.53
C SER A 29 -8.02 5.30 -0.10
N PRO A 30 -7.21 4.87 0.88
CA PRO A 30 -7.31 5.39 2.24
C PRO A 30 -7.03 6.90 2.32
N THR A 31 -7.51 7.51 3.40
CA THR A 31 -7.12 8.90 3.72
C THR A 31 -5.63 8.95 4.03
N ALA A 32 -4.97 10.05 3.66
CA ALA A 32 -3.54 10.24 3.94
C ALA A 32 -3.24 10.12 5.44
N ASN A 33 -4.14 10.63 6.29
CA ASN A 33 -4.02 10.48 7.74
C ASN A 33 -4.00 9.00 8.14
N ASP A 34 -5.00 8.22 7.76
CA ASP A 34 -5.08 6.80 8.15
C ASP A 34 -3.90 5.99 7.62
N ALA A 35 -3.43 6.28 6.41
CA ALA A 35 -2.26 5.64 5.82
C ALA A 35 -0.96 5.93 6.60
N ASN A 36 -0.78 7.17 7.08
CA ASN A 36 0.37 7.50 7.93
C ASN A 36 0.26 6.83 9.32
N TRP A 37 -0.95 6.77 9.90
CA TRP A 37 -1.14 6.14 11.21
C TRP A 37 -0.99 4.62 11.16
N VAL A 38 -1.46 3.94 10.11
CA VAL A 38 -1.36 2.47 10.02
C VAL A 38 0.10 2.01 9.96
N GLU A 39 0.94 2.73 9.23
CA GLU A 39 2.39 2.47 9.13
C GLU A 39 3.08 2.78 10.45
N ALA A 40 2.86 3.98 11.01
CA ALA A 40 3.53 4.40 12.25
C ALA A 40 3.18 3.48 13.44
N TYR A 41 1.91 3.07 13.54
CA TYR A 41 1.45 2.15 14.57
C TYR A 41 2.09 0.77 14.40
N TRP A 42 2.07 0.22 13.19
CA TRP A 42 2.68 -1.06 12.89
C TRP A 42 4.18 -1.04 13.15
N HIS A 43 4.89 -0.02 12.66
CA HIS A 43 6.32 0.13 12.83
C HIS A 43 6.70 0.19 14.30
N THR A 44 6.05 1.07 15.08
CA THR A 44 6.31 1.21 16.52
C THR A 44 6.05 -0.08 17.28
N ALA A 45 4.98 -0.81 16.96
CA ALA A 45 4.66 -2.09 17.58
C ALA A 45 5.70 -3.19 17.25
N ASN A 46 6.43 -3.05 16.14
CA ASN A 46 7.35 -4.07 15.63
C ASN A 46 8.83 -3.64 15.65
N LEU A 47 9.17 -2.49 16.23
CA LEU A 47 10.56 -1.99 16.32
C LEU A 47 11.56 -3.04 16.86
N ASN A 48 11.11 -3.89 17.79
CA ASN A 48 11.94 -4.92 18.43
C ASN A 48 11.77 -6.32 17.83
N ALA A 49 10.92 -6.50 16.81
CA ALA A 49 10.62 -7.81 16.23
C ALA A 49 11.75 -8.32 15.31
N GLY A 50 12.64 -7.44 14.85
CA GLY A 50 13.71 -7.75 13.92
C GLY A 50 13.21 -7.96 12.49
N ASN A 51 12.47 -9.06 12.26
CA ASN A 51 12.01 -9.47 10.94
C ASN A 51 10.48 -9.65 10.86
N VAL A 52 9.94 -9.33 9.68
CA VAL A 52 8.59 -9.66 9.22
C VAL A 52 8.68 -10.95 8.41
N TYR A 53 7.86 -11.95 8.76
CA TYR A 53 7.85 -13.24 8.08
C TYR A 53 6.66 -13.36 7.13
N GLN A 54 6.92 -13.79 5.90
CA GLN A 54 5.86 -14.10 4.94
C GLN A 54 5.40 -15.55 5.12
N ASN A 55 4.35 -15.75 5.90
CA ASN A 55 3.82 -17.08 6.17
C ASN A 55 2.56 -17.41 5.35
N SER A 56 2.03 -16.44 4.60
CA SER A 56 0.81 -16.66 3.83
C SER A 56 1.06 -17.53 2.59
N PRO A 57 0.24 -18.56 2.35
CA PRO A 57 0.30 -19.37 1.13
C PRO A 57 -0.11 -18.58 -0.12
N THR A 58 -0.79 -17.43 0.03
CA THR A 58 -1.14 -16.55 -1.09
C THR A 58 -0.03 -15.57 -1.46
N GLY A 59 1.09 -15.59 -0.75
CA GLY A 59 2.23 -14.70 -0.98
C GLY A 59 2.06 -13.29 -0.41
N CYS A 60 0.95 -12.99 0.27
CA CYS A 60 0.69 -11.71 0.92
C CYS A 60 0.10 -11.89 2.32
N SER A 61 0.59 -11.11 3.28
CA SER A 61 0.07 -11.04 4.65
C SER A 61 -0.25 -9.60 4.99
N THR A 62 -1.45 -9.37 5.55
CA THR A 62 -1.80 -8.08 6.13
C THR A 62 -1.07 -7.88 7.43
N LEU A 63 -0.30 -6.79 7.49
CA LEU A 63 0.53 -6.43 8.64
C LEU A 63 -0.27 -5.68 9.69
N ASN A 64 -1.12 -4.76 9.24
CA ASN A 64 -1.97 -3.95 10.11
C ASN A 64 -3.10 -3.28 9.31
N THR A 65 -4.17 -2.94 10.02
CA THR A 65 -5.30 -2.16 9.51
C THR A 65 -5.63 -1.06 10.54
N PHE A 66 -5.81 0.17 10.07
CA PHE A 66 -6.19 1.31 10.90
C PHE A 66 -7.04 2.29 10.09
N GLY A 67 -8.21 2.65 10.62
CA GLY A 67 -9.15 3.54 9.94
C GLY A 67 -9.55 2.98 8.58
N THR A 68 -9.36 3.75 7.52
CA THR A 68 -9.58 3.31 6.13
C THR A 68 -8.39 2.59 5.50
N ALA A 69 -7.24 2.51 6.18
CA ALA A 69 -5.99 2.02 5.60
C ALA A 69 -5.62 0.60 6.09
N SER A 70 -5.09 -0.21 5.18
CA SER A 70 -4.43 -1.46 5.46
C SER A 70 -3.07 -1.50 4.78
N ILE A 71 -2.12 -2.18 5.41
CA ILE A 71 -0.80 -2.45 4.84
C ILE A 71 -0.55 -3.95 4.71
N ASN A 72 -0.04 -4.35 3.56
CA ASN A 72 0.41 -5.73 3.32
C ASN A 72 1.92 -5.77 3.12
N PHE A 73 2.49 -6.89 3.50
CA PHE A 73 3.78 -7.34 3.01
C PHE A 73 3.58 -8.60 2.19
N CYS A 74 4.25 -8.68 1.06
CA CYS A 74 4.13 -9.75 0.09
C CYS A 74 5.52 -10.24 -0.37
N GLY A 75 5.62 -11.53 -0.64
CA GLY A 75 6.86 -12.17 -1.08
C GLY A 75 6.76 -13.70 -1.09
N PRO A 76 7.88 -14.41 -1.32
CA PRO A 76 7.90 -15.87 -1.29
C PRO A 76 7.52 -16.42 0.08
N GLN A 77 6.73 -17.50 0.13
CA GLN A 77 6.37 -18.13 1.40
C GLN A 77 7.62 -18.64 2.13
N GLY A 78 7.68 -18.43 3.44
CA GLY A 78 8.81 -18.80 4.31
C GLY A 78 9.99 -17.82 4.25
N SER A 79 9.90 -16.76 3.45
CA SER A 79 10.88 -15.68 3.47
C SER A 79 10.64 -14.71 4.63
N SER A 80 11.64 -13.86 4.89
CA SER A 80 11.51 -12.78 5.86
C SER A 80 12.27 -11.54 5.39
N GLN A 81 11.83 -10.38 5.86
CA GLN A 81 12.50 -9.10 5.63
C GLN A 81 12.64 -8.35 6.95
N PRO A 82 13.72 -7.57 7.15
CA PRO A 82 13.83 -6.71 8.32
C PRO A 82 12.65 -5.73 8.37
N VAL A 83 12.13 -5.47 9.59
CA VAL A 83 11.04 -4.50 9.80
C VAL A 83 11.42 -3.12 9.21
N SER A 84 12.68 -2.73 9.33
CA SER A 84 13.21 -1.47 8.77
C SER A 84 13.13 -1.40 7.25
N VAL A 85 13.35 -2.51 6.55
CA VAL A 85 13.26 -2.57 5.08
C VAL A 85 11.81 -2.44 4.64
N VAL A 86 10.91 -3.22 5.24
CA VAL A 86 9.48 -3.16 4.91
C VAL A 86 8.89 -1.78 5.22
N SER A 87 9.25 -1.20 6.38
CA SER A 87 8.83 0.16 6.75
C SER A 87 9.37 1.21 5.78
N ALA A 88 10.65 1.14 5.38
CA ALA A 88 11.21 2.07 4.40
C ALA A 88 10.42 2.07 3.08
N HIS A 89 10.04 0.88 2.59
CA HIS A 89 9.25 0.77 1.36
C HIS A 89 7.79 1.26 1.52
N LEU A 90 7.19 1.08 2.69
CA LEU A 90 5.88 1.67 3.00
C LEU A 90 5.96 3.19 3.06
N VAL A 91 6.96 3.75 3.75
CA VAL A 91 7.21 5.20 3.83
C VAL A 91 7.44 5.81 2.45
N GLU A 92 8.11 5.10 1.55
CA GLU A 92 8.25 5.54 0.16
C GLU A 92 6.91 5.67 -0.57
N ILE A 93 5.91 4.82 -0.29
CA ILE A 93 4.54 4.98 -0.81
C ILE A 93 3.91 6.21 -0.18
N LEU A 94 3.97 6.34 1.14
CA LEU A 94 3.36 7.46 1.87
C LEU A 94 3.87 8.83 1.40
N GLN A 95 5.17 8.96 1.14
CA GLN A 95 5.79 10.23 0.76
C GLN A 95 5.58 10.62 -0.72
N ASN A 96 5.37 9.65 -1.60
CA ASN A 96 5.41 9.90 -3.05
C ASN A 96 4.08 9.62 -3.75
N CYS A 97 3.14 8.96 -3.08
CA CYS A 97 1.83 8.62 -3.63
C CYS A 97 0.68 9.41 -3.00
N GLU A 98 0.96 10.48 -2.24
CA GLU A 98 -0.12 11.36 -1.77
C GLU A 98 -0.66 12.23 -2.91
N SER A 99 -1.98 12.19 -3.11
CA SER A 99 -2.70 13.07 -4.02
C SER A 99 -4.08 13.35 -3.45
N ASP A 100 -4.49 14.62 -3.40
CA ASP A 100 -5.80 15.08 -2.94
C ASP A 100 -6.21 14.49 -1.55
N GLY A 101 -5.25 14.37 -0.64
CA GLY A 101 -5.46 13.84 0.71
C GLY A 101 -5.70 12.33 0.78
N ARG A 102 -5.38 11.60 -0.30
CA ARG A 102 -5.46 10.14 -0.38
C ARG A 102 -4.07 9.57 -0.63
N ILE A 103 -3.81 8.41 -0.05
CA ILE A 103 -2.56 7.67 -0.23
C ILE A 103 -2.90 6.22 -0.50
N GLY A 104 -2.26 5.63 -1.49
CA GLY A 104 -2.34 4.20 -1.74
C GLY A 104 -1.37 3.81 -2.83
N GLY A 105 -1.11 2.52 -2.94
CA GLY A 105 -0.21 2.01 -3.96
C GLY A 105 0.62 0.83 -3.49
N ARG A 106 1.63 0.56 -4.28
CA ARG A 106 2.55 -0.56 -4.15
C ARG A 106 3.98 -0.08 -4.34
N ASN A 107 4.90 -0.68 -3.60
CA ASN A 107 6.33 -0.57 -3.83
C ASN A 107 6.95 -1.97 -3.87
N GLU A 108 7.69 -2.28 -4.92
CA GLU A 108 8.26 -3.59 -5.26
C GLU A 108 9.79 -3.53 -5.19
N TRP A 109 10.39 -4.56 -4.61
CA TRP A 109 11.85 -4.75 -4.58
C TRP A 109 12.19 -6.24 -4.61
N ASP A 110 13.13 -6.63 -5.47
CA ASP A 110 13.47 -8.04 -5.72
C ASP A 110 12.23 -8.90 -6.02
N SER A 111 11.86 -9.80 -5.09
CA SER A 111 10.69 -10.68 -5.15
C SER A 111 9.60 -10.29 -4.14
N TYR A 112 9.71 -9.11 -3.53
CA TYR A 112 8.84 -8.61 -2.49
C TYR A 112 8.07 -7.37 -2.95
N HIS A 113 6.97 -7.11 -2.26
CA HIS A 113 6.33 -5.81 -2.33
C HIS A 113 5.59 -5.48 -1.04
N ALA A 114 5.39 -4.19 -0.82
CA ALA A 114 4.53 -3.66 0.22
C ALA A 114 3.40 -2.85 -0.43
N ASP A 115 2.20 -2.98 0.11
CA ASP A 115 1.01 -2.31 -0.40
C ASP A 115 0.38 -1.45 0.70
N VAL A 116 -0.10 -0.27 0.33
CA VAL A 116 -1.02 0.56 1.12
C VAL A 116 -2.35 0.61 0.35
N PHE A 117 -3.41 0.09 0.93
CA PHE A 117 -4.71 -0.06 0.28
C PHE A 117 -5.85 0.16 1.26
N HIS A 118 -7.07 0.29 0.74
CA HIS A 118 -8.24 0.51 1.59
C HIS A 118 -8.72 -0.79 2.23
N SER A 119 -8.99 -0.73 3.53
CA SER A 119 -9.54 -1.85 4.33
C SER A 119 -10.99 -2.19 3.97
#